data_AF-A0A1T4XM66-F1
#
_entry.id   AF-A0A1T4XM66-F1
#
_cell.length_a   1.000
_cell.length_b   1.000
_cell.length_c   1.000
_cell.angle_alpha   90.00
_cell.angle_beta   90.00
_cell.angle_gamma   90.00
#
_symmetry.space_group_name_H-M   'P 1'
#
loop_
_entity.id
_entity.type
_entity.pdbx_description
1 polymer ?
#
loop_
_entity_poly.entity_id
_entity_poly.type
_entity_poly.pdbx_seq_one_letter_code
_entity_poly.pdbx_strand_id
1 'polypeptide(L)' 'MKMNNEQRQKVEKVCPECGDKFTEKHESVLMECERCIGRHEE' A
#
# COMPACT_ATOMS: atom_id res chain seq x y z
N MET A 1 11.67 3.97 -26.37
CA MET A 1 11.78 4.18 -24.91
C MET A 1 10.72 3.32 -24.25
N LYS A 2 11.10 2.25 -23.54
CA LYS A 2 10.14 1.38 -22.84
C LYS A 2 9.69 2.12 -21.59
N MET A 3 8.59 2.87 -21.68
CA MET A 3 7.99 3.53 -20.53
C MET A 3 7.31 2.46 -19.68
N ASN A 4 7.94 2.11 -18.55
CA ASN A 4 7.37 1.22 -17.54
C ASN A 4 6.04 1.81 -17.05
N ASN A 5 4.94 1.27 -17.57
CA ASN A 5 3.57 1.67 -17.25
C ASN A 5 3.15 1.28 -15.81
N GLU A 6 4.04 0.66 -15.03
CA GLU A 6 3.80 0.18 -13.67
C GLU A 6 3.91 1.28 -12.60
N GLN A 7 4.43 2.47 -12.94
CA GLN A 7 4.65 3.53 -11.95
C GLN A 7 3.45 4.47 -11.72
N ARG A 8 2.40 4.38 -12.53
CA ARG A 8 1.34 5.42 -12.54
C ARG A 8 0.15 5.15 -11.63
N GLN A 9 0.09 3.98 -11.00
CA GLN A 9 -1.06 3.53 -10.23
C GLN A 9 -0.68 3.22 -8.78
N LYS A 10 0.17 4.02 -8.16
CA LYS A 10 0.44 3.89 -6.73
C LYS A 10 -0.28 4.98 -5.97
N VAL A 11 -1.06 4.61 -4.95
CA VAL A 11 -1.78 5.53 -4.08
C VAL A 11 -1.11 5.56 -2.71
N GLU A 12 -0.89 6.76 -2.19
CA GLU A 12 -0.40 6.96 -0.83
C GLU A 12 -1.57 6.88 0.16
N LYS A 13 -1.45 6.05 1.18
CA LYS A 13 -2.42 5.91 2.26
C LYS A 13 -1.74 6.06 3.62
N VAL A 14 -2.54 6.33 4.65
CA VAL A 14 -2.11 6.37 6.06
C VAL A 14 -2.73 5.17 6.74
N CYS A 15 -1.89 4.35 7.38
CA CYS A 15 -2.36 3.17 8.10
C CYS A 15 -3.14 3.61 9.35
N PRO A 16 -4.38 3.14 9.55
CA PRO A 16 -5.17 3.50 10.73
C PRO A 16 -4.63 2.88 12.02
N GLU A 17 -3.91 1.76 11.94
CA GLU A 17 -3.40 1.06 13.12
C GLU A 17 -2.15 1.71 13.72
N CYS A 18 -1.21 2.14 12.88
CA CYS A 18 0.08 2.67 13.31
C CYS A 18 0.32 4.14 12.92
N GLY A 19 -0.53 4.74 12.09
CA GLY A 19 -0.38 6.10 11.57
C GLY A 19 0.70 6.25 10.50
N ASP A 20 1.32 5.15 10.07
CA ASP A 20 2.44 5.17 9.12
C ASP A 20 1.95 5.39 7.69
N LYS A 21 2.77 6.07 6.88
CA LYS A 21 2.44 6.35 5.47
C LYS A 21 2.96 5.23 4.61
N PHE A 22 2.10 4.65 3.79
CA PHE A 22 2.48 3.57 2.89
C PHE A 22 1.91 3.81 1.50
N THR A 23 2.56 3.24 0.49
CA THR A 23 2.14 3.39 -0.90
C THR A 23 1.80 2.02 -1.47
N GLU A 24 0.57 1.85 -1.93
CA GLU A 24 0.08 0.59 -2.49
C GLU A 24 -0.40 0.80 -3.92
N LYS A 25 -0.67 -0.30 -4.64
CA LYS A 25 -1.27 -0.19 -5.97
C LYS A 25 -2.69 0.39 -5.84
N HIS A 26 -3.13 1.17 -6.81
CA HIS A 26 -4.46 1.78 -6.83
C HIS A 26 -5.59 0.73 -6.85
N GLU A 27 -5.29 -0.48 -7.34
CA GLU A 27 -6.17 -1.65 -7.27
C GLU A 27 -6.16 -2.38 -5.91
N SER A 28 -5.27 -2.00 -4.98
CA SER A 28 -5.22 -2.59 -3.64
C SER A 28 -6.34 -2.03 -2.75
N VAL A 29 -7.08 -2.97 -2.17
CA VAL A 29 -8.20 -2.72 -1.23
C VAL A 29 -7.73 -2.71 0.23
N LEU A 30 -6.41 -2.67 0.46
CA LEU A 30 -5.85 -2.74 1.80
C LEU A 30 -6.11 -1.42 2.53
N MET A 31 -6.54 -1.55 3.78
CA MET A 31 -6.78 -0.42 4.69
C MET A 31 -5.56 -0.16 5.57
N GLU A 32 -4.82 -1.23 5.87
CA GLU A 32 -3.68 -1.26 6.77
C GLU A 32 -2.39 -1.47 5.98
N CYS A 33 -1.26 -1.01 6.53
CA CYS A 33 0.03 -1.27 5.92
C CYS A 33 0.40 -2.76 6.03
N GLU A 34 1.26 -3.24 5.12
CA GLU A 34 1.73 -4.64 5.08
C GLU A 34 2.27 -5.13 6.43
N ARG A 35 2.84 -4.21 7.22
CA ARG A 35 3.39 -4.51 8.55
C ARG A 35 2.32 -4.78 9.61
N CYS A 36 1.18 -4.10 9.55
CA CYS A 36 0.08 -4.33 10.49
C CYS A 36 -0.72 -5.57 10.07
N ILE A 37 -0.97 -5.75 8.78
CA ILE A 37 -1.62 -6.95 8.24
C ILE A 37 -0.87 -8.21 8.68
N GLY A 38 0.46 -8.22 8.53
CA GLY A 38 1.28 -9.35 8.94
C GLY A 38 1.28 -9.66 10.44
N ARG A 39 0.77 -8.77 11.30
CA ARG A 39 0.55 -9.07 12.73
C ARG A 39 -0.77 -9.79 13.00
N HIS A 40 -1.73 -9.72 12.07
CA HIS A 40 -3.05 -10.34 12.21
C HIS A 40 -3.09 -11.75 11.58
N GLU A 41 -2.10 -12.11 10.77
CA GLU A 41 -1.98 -13.43 10.13
C GLU A 41 -1.24 -14.48 11.00
N GLU A 42 -1.03 -14.24 12.30
CA GLU A 42 -0.45 -15.19 13.27
C GLU A 42 -1.51 -15.69 14.26
#